data_AF-A0A399HT18-F1
#
_entry.id   AF-A0A399HT18-F1
#
_cell.length_a   1.000
_cell.length_b   1.000
_cell.length_c   1.000
_cell.angle_alpha   90.00
_cell.angle_beta   90.00
_cell.angle_gamma   90.00
#
_symmetry.space_group_name_H-M   'P 1'
#
loop_
_entity.id
_entity.type
_entity.pdbx_description
1 polymer ?
#
loop_
_entity_poly.entity_id
_entity_poly.type
_entity_poly.pdbx_seq_one_letter_code
_entity_poly.pdbx_strand_id
1 'polypeptide(L)'
;MVLKSIPVEELNTIVFAIRGSQTFMDWAVNYNSAPHSPEKFLDDPSNLCHAGFLYVAKKMIKPVAERLKVLLQENPARSNCSLLITGHSAGGAVAALLYGHMMSTKINSELNYLTSFFKRVHCVTFGAPPVTLYPLKKPDDKRHRKSLFYGFINEGDPIPRADKSVLKSLLKLYASPAPVAVSNIASTITSMSKPNLRDPSQSSPPKTKSKYGFAQRLSRPSKSSLQTNTSSSTSSTLPAWPIPACTLSPAGRLVVLRQRVGSRVEDDIEAVTVDDEMLRKVVYGDLLKHQMAVYKKRIENVAVRAVTANGC
;
A
#
# COMPACT_ATOMS: atom_id res chain seq x y z
N MET A 1 10.97 -15.70 0.71
CA MET A 1 9.85 -15.97 1.64
C MET A 1 10.29 -17.00 2.66
N VAL A 2 9.69 -16.97 3.86
CA VAL A 2 9.78 -18.07 4.82
C VAL A 2 8.36 -18.59 5.07
N LEU A 3 8.22 -19.90 5.23
CA LEU A 3 6.96 -20.58 5.50
C LEU A 3 6.92 -21.06 6.95
N LYS A 4 5.79 -20.89 7.64
CA LYS A 4 5.50 -21.54 8.92
C LYS A 4 4.11 -22.17 8.92
N SER A 5 4.03 -23.47 9.20
CA SER A 5 2.77 -24.21 9.39
C SER A 5 2.58 -24.55 10.87
N ILE A 6 1.39 -24.32 11.42
CA ILE A 6 1.04 -24.65 12.81
C ILE A 6 -0.35 -25.33 12.83
N PRO A 7 -0.49 -26.58 13.28
CA PRO A 7 -1.79 -27.14 13.62
C PRO A 7 -2.29 -26.48 14.91
N VAL A 8 -3.53 -25.99 14.91
CA VAL A 8 -4.24 -25.44 16.06
C VAL A 8 -5.42 -26.36 16.33
N GLU A 9 -5.16 -27.39 17.13
CA GLU A 9 -6.03 -28.57 17.23
C GLU A 9 -7.35 -28.25 17.96
N GLU A 10 -7.31 -27.36 18.96
CA GLU A 10 -8.47 -26.73 19.63
C GLU A 10 -9.47 -26.10 18.65
N LEU A 11 -8.96 -25.46 17.59
CA LEU A 11 -9.77 -24.81 16.55
C LEU A 11 -10.00 -25.72 15.33
N ASN A 12 -9.57 -26.98 15.40
CA ASN A 12 -9.58 -27.95 14.29
C ASN A 12 -9.10 -27.29 12.97
N THR A 13 -7.97 -26.57 13.05
CA THR A 13 -7.51 -25.68 11.97
C THR A 13 -5.99 -25.76 11.78
N ILE A 14 -5.53 -25.93 10.55
CA ILE A 14 -4.11 -25.79 10.18
C ILE A 14 -3.88 -24.35 9.73
N VAL A 15 -3.02 -23.62 10.42
CA VAL A 15 -2.62 -22.25 10.07
C VAL A 15 -1.33 -22.30 9.26
N PHE A 16 -1.30 -21.57 8.15
CA PHE A 16 -0.28 -21.66 7.13
C PHE A 16 0.20 -20.25 6.74
N ALA A 17 1.22 -19.77 7.47
CA ALA A 17 1.67 -18.39 7.46
C ALA A 17 2.88 -18.18 6.53
N ILE A 18 2.76 -17.22 5.62
CA ILE A 18 3.79 -16.87 4.64
C ILE A 18 4.41 -15.52 5.03
N ARG A 19 5.73 -15.53 5.30
CA ARG A 19 6.52 -14.34 5.62
C ARG A 19 7.09 -13.72 4.34
N GLY A 20 6.77 -12.44 4.13
CA GLY A 20 7.27 -11.59 3.05
C GLY A 20 8.77 -11.23 3.14
N SER A 21 9.20 -10.25 2.35
CA SER A 21 10.48 -9.55 2.50
C SER A 21 10.59 -8.89 3.88
N GLN A 22 11.81 -8.67 4.38
CA GLN A 22 12.00 -8.13 5.75
C GLN A 22 11.77 -6.61 5.85
N THR A 23 12.04 -5.84 4.80
CA THR A 23 11.69 -4.41 4.75
C THR A 23 10.79 -4.08 3.56
N PHE A 24 10.03 -2.99 3.69
CA PHE A 24 9.24 -2.42 2.60
C PHE A 24 10.12 -1.77 1.52
N MET A 25 11.23 -1.12 1.89
CA MET A 25 12.08 -0.44 0.92
C MET A 25 12.76 -1.42 -0.05
N ASP A 26 13.22 -2.59 0.44
CA ASP A 26 13.77 -3.66 -0.42
C ASP A 26 12.75 -4.14 -1.46
N TRP A 27 11.45 -4.12 -1.13
CA TRP A 27 10.38 -4.45 -2.06
C TRP A 27 10.09 -3.29 -3.02
N ALA A 28 10.03 -2.06 -2.50
CA ALA A 28 9.73 -0.85 -3.25
C ALA A 28 10.74 -0.56 -4.37
N VAL A 29 12.05 -0.71 -4.10
CA VAL A 29 13.09 -0.51 -5.12
C VAL A 29 13.10 -1.60 -6.19
N ASN A 30 12.60 -2.80 -5.85
CA ASN A 30 12.45 -3.94 -6.77
C ASN A 30 11.07 -4.00 -7.45
N TYR A 31 10.21 -2.97 -7.28
CA TYR A 31 8.87 -2.89 -7.87
C TYR A 31 8.89 -2.52 -9.37
N ASN A 32 9.64 -3.28 -10.18
CA ASN A 32 9.69 -3.12 -11.65
C ASN A 32 9.26 -4.39 -12.40
N SER A 33 8.41 -5.21 -11.77
CA SER A 33 7.70 -6.32 -12.43
C SER A 33 6.49 -5.79 -13.20
N ALA A 34 6.54 -5.82 -14.54
CA ALA A 34 5.32 -5.66 -15.34
C ALA A 34 4.30 -6.79 -15.03
N PRO A 35 2.98 -6.54 -15.14
CA PRO A 35 1.99 -7.60 -14.98
C PRO A 35 2.20 -8.75 -15.98
N HIS A 36 2.13 -9.98 -15.50
CA HIS A 36 2.39 -11.20 -16.27
C HIS A 36 1.21 -12.16 -16.17
N SER A 37 0.91 -12.88 -17.26
CA SER A 37 -0.20 -13.84 -17.27
C SER A 37 -0.01 -14.95 -16.22
N PRO A 38 -1.06 -15.28 -15.43
CA PRO A 38 -1.10 -16.45 -14.55
C PRO A 38 -1.44 -17.74 -15.29
N GLU A 39 -1.13 -17.85 -16.58
CA GLU A 39 -1.28 -19.08 -17.35
C GLU A 39 -0.66 -20.27 -16.60
N LYS A 40 -1.38 -21.41 -16.62
CA LYS A 40 -1.08 -22.64 -15.87
C LYS A 40 -1.01 -22.44 -14.34
N PHE A 41 -1.66 -21.40 -13.80
CA PHE A 41 -1.70 -21.10 -12.35
C PHE A 41 -3.05 -20.59 -11.82
N LEU A 42 -3.79 -19.79 -12.59
CA LEU A 42 -5.19 -19.41 -12.28
C LEU A 42 -6.14 -19.76 -13.44
N ASP A 43 -7.44 -19.76 -13.18
CA ASP A 43 -8.51 -20.08 -14.15
C ASP A 43 -8.68 -19.05 -15.28
N ASP A 44 -8.13 -17.85 -15.12
CA ASP A 44 -8.20 -16.76 -16.10
C ASP A 44 -6.77 -16.27 -16.43
N PRO A 45 -6.24 -16.59 -17.63
CA PRO A 45 -4.91 -16.14 -18.05
C PRO A 45 -4.88 -14.66 -18.47
N SER A 46 -6.03 -14.00 -18.64
CA SER A 46 -6.13 -12.57 -18.95
C SER A 46 -6.00 -11.69 -17.70
N ASN A 47 -6.30 -12.24 -16.51
CA ASN A 47 -6.16 -11.54 -15.24
C ASN A 47 -4.68 -11.45 -14.80
N LEU A 48 -3.91 -10.60 -15.49
CA LEU A 48 -2.46 -10.48 -15.30
C LEU A 48 -2.11 -10.20 -13.82
N CYS A 49 -1.12 -10.91 -13.31
CA CYS A 49 -0.65 -10.82 -11.94
C CYS A 49 0.65 -10.03 -11.83
N HIS A 50 0.94 -9.43 -10.68
CA HIS A 50 2.27 -8.88 -10.38
C HIS A 50 3.34 -9.99 -10.52
N ALA A 51 4.24 -9.89 -11.51
CA ALA A 51 5.13 -11.00 -11.88
C ALA A 51 5.98 -11.53 -10.72
N GLY A 52 6.55 -10.66 -9.87
CA GLY A 52 7.30 -11.07 -8.68
C GLY A 52 6.51 -11.97 -7.71
N PHE A 53 5.29 -11.59 -7.33
CA PHE A 53 4.44 -12.43 -6.47
C PHE A 53 3.99 -13.70 -7.19
N LEU A 54 3.66 -13.65 -8.48
CA LEU A 54 3.29 -14.82 -9.28
C LEU A 54 4.45 -15.84 -9.38
N TYR A 55 5.68 -15.37 -9.61
CA TYR A 55 6.89 -16.20 -9.65
C TYR A 55 7.14 -16.90 -8.32
N VAL A 56 7.02 -16.17 -7.22
CA VAL A 56 7.16 -16.73 -5.85
C VAL A 56 6.04 -17.72 -5.56
N ALA A 57 4.78 -17.41 -5.88
CA ALA A 57 3.65 -18.30 -5.68
C ALA A 57 3.79 -19.60 -6.51
N LYS A 58 4.16 -19.50 -7.79
CA LYS A 58 4.49 -20.65 -8.65
C LYS A 58 5.59 -21.53 -8.03
N LYS A 59 6.68 -20.92 -7.52
CA LYS A 59 7.74 -21.66 -6.81
C LYS A 59 7.31 -22.26 -5.46
N MET A 60 6.29 -21.71 -4.81
CA MET A 60 5.81 -22.21 -3.53
C MET A 60 4.85 -23.40 -3.63
N ILE A 61 4.22 -23.68 -4.79
CA ILE A 61 3.27 -24.81 -4.97
C ILE A 61 3.78 -26.11 -4.33
N LYS A 62 4.97 -26.55 -4.74
CA LYS A 62 5.57 -27.82 -4.31
C LYS A 62 5.87 -27.87 -2.79
N PRO A 63 6.71 -27.00 -2.20
CA PRO A 63 7.01 -27.07 -0.76
C PRO A 63 5.78 -26.82 0.13
N VAL A 64 4.75 -26.13 -0.39
CA VAL A 64 3.46 -25.99 0.29
C VAL A 64 2.67 -27.31 0.27
N ALA A 65 2.57 -27.95 -0.89
CA ALA A 65 1.92 -29.25 -1.04
C ALA A 65 2.61 -30.34 -0.20
N GLU A 66 3.95 -30.40 -0.25
CA GLU A 66 4.76 -31.33 0.53
C GLU A 66 4.51 -31.17 2.05
N ARG A 67 4.50 -29.93 2.58
CA ARG A 67 4.23 -29.74 4.02
C ARG A 67 2.78 -30.06 4.40
N LEU A 68 1.80 -29.79 3.54
CA LEU A 68 0.40 -30.18 3.76
C LEU A 68 0.22 -31.71 3.74
N LYS A 69 0.90 -32.43 2.84
CA LYS A 69 0.94 -33.91 2.83
C LYS A 69 1.46 -34.46 4.15
N VAL A 70 2.63 -33.98 4.61
CA VAL A 70 3.21 -34.44 5.88
C VAL A 70 2.26 -34.17 7.04
N LEU A 71 1.64 -32.98 7.13
CA LEU A 71 0.66 -32.66 8.19
C LEU A 71 -0.59 -33.56 8.17
N LEU A 72 -1.07 -33.98 6.99
CA LEU A 72 -2.19 -34.91 6.84
C LEU A 72 -1.79 -36.37 7.13
N GLN A 73 -0.55 -36.76 6.84
CA GLN A 73 0.01 -38.08 7.14
C GLN A 73 0.32 -38.24 8.64
N GLU A 74 0.82 -37.19 9.31
CA GLU A 74 1.04 -37.12 10.76
C GLU A 74 -0.24 -37.43 11.56
N ASN A 75 -1.41 -37.01 11.06
CA ASN A 75 -2.71 -37.30 11.67
C ASN A 75 -3.85 -37.21 10.62
N PRO A 76 -4.35 -38.35 10.10
CA PRO A 76 -5.41 -38.38 9.08
C PRO A 76 -6.74 -37.72 9.47
N ALA A 77 -7.03 -37.57 10.78
CA ALA A 77 -8.22 -36.85 11.24
C ALA A 77 -8.19 -35.37 10.85
N ARG A 78 -7.00 -34.81 10.55
CA ARG A 78 -6.81 -33.44 10.03
C ARG A 78 -7.43 -33.21 8.65
N SER A 79 -7.91 -34.25 7.97
CA SER A 79 -8.82 -34.09 6.82
C SER A 79 -10.14 -33.38 7.18
N ASN A 80 -10.57 -33.47 8.44
CA ASN A 80 -11.71 -32.72 8.95
C ASN A 80 -11.36 -31.27 9.37
N CYS A 81 -10.09 -30.87 9.30
CA CYS A 81 -9.66 -29.51 9.62
C CYS A 81 -10.18 -28.49 8.61
N SER A 82 -10.14 -27.22 9.04
CA SER A 82 -10.06 -26.09 8.12
C SER A 82 -8.58 -25.73 7.86
N LEU A 83 -8.23 -25.36 6.63
CA LEU A 83 -6.93 -24.76 6.33
C LEU A 83 -7.09 -23.22 6.35
N LEU A 84 -6.16 -22.50 6.98
CA LEU A 84 -6.07 -21.04 6.94
C LEU A 84 -4.73 -20.62 6.35
N ILE A 85 -4.74 -20.13 5.11
CA ILE A 85 -3.57 -19.51 4.46
C ILE A 85 -3.53 -18.04 4.86
N THR A 86 -2.38 -17.55 5.35
CA THR A 86 -2.29 -16.17 5.85
C THR A 86 -0.92 -15.54 5.60
N GLY A 87 -0.86 -14.22 5.63
CA GLY A 87 0.36 -13.46 5.46
C GLY A 87 0.13 -11.96 5.62
N HIS A 88 1.18 -11.27 6.09
CA HIS A 88 1.25 -9.81 6.14
C HIS A 88 2.04 -9.28 4.93
N SER A 89 1.69 -8.10 4.43
CA SER A 89 2.40 -7.40 3.35
C SER A 89 2.60 -8.29 2.10
N ALA A 90 3.80 -8.30 1.52
CA ALA A 90 4.21 -9.19 0.42
C ALA A 90 3.94 -10.70 0.69
N GLY A 91 3.91 -11.13 1.95
CA GLY A 91 3.51 -12.50 2.32
C GLY A 91 2.02 -12.75 2.12
N GLY A 92 1.18 -11.76 2.42
CA GLY A 92 -0.26 -11.79 2.14
C GLY A 92 -0.59 -11.82 0.65
N ALA A 93 0.16 -11.07 -0.17
CA ALA A 93 0.02 -11.11 -1.63
C ALA A 93 0.26 -12.54 -2.20
N VAL A 94 1.29 -13.24 -1.73
CA VAL A 94 1.57 -14.63 -2.14
C VAL A 94 0.56 -15.61 -1.54
N ALA A 95 0.08 -15.39 -0.32
CA ALA A 95 -1.00 -16.19 0.28
C ALA A 95 -2.31 -16.10 -0.54
N ALA A 96 -2.68 -14.91 -1.02
CA ALA A 96 -3.84 -14.71 -1.88
C ALA A 96 -3.72 -15.41 -3.24
N LEU A 97 -2.54 -15.38 -3.86
CA LEU A 97 -2.26 -16.09 -5.12
C LEU A 97 -2.29 -17.62 -4.95
N LEU A 98 -1.70 -18.15 -3.88
CA LEU A 98 -1.75 -19.58 -3.57
C LEU A 98 -3.18 -20.03 -3.22
N TYR A 99 -3.97 -19.20 -2.53
CA TYR A 99 -5.39 -19.45 -2.33
C TYR A 99 -6.15 -19.50 -3.66
N GLY A 100 -5.93 -18.55 -4.57
CA GLY A 100 -6.52 -18.57 -5.91
C GLY A 100 -6.18 -19.84 -6.71
N HIS A 101 -4.95 -20.33 -6.58
CA HIS A 101 -4.51 -21.59 -7.19
C HIS A 101 -5.16 -22.83 -6.54
N MET A 102 -5.29 -22.86 -5.21
CA MET A 102 -6.02 -23.91 -4.49
C MET A 102 -7.50 -23.95 -4.84
N MET A 103 -8.10 -22.78 -5.10
CA MET A 103 -9.50 -22.60 -5.50
C MET A 103 -9.77 -22.80 -7.00
N SER A 104 -8.75 -23.07 -7.81
CA SER A 104 -8.84 -23.20 -9.27
C SER A 104 -9.69 -24.40 -9.69
N THR A 105 -10.49 -24.21 -10.74
CA THR A 105 -11.29 -25.27 -11.38
C THR A 105 -10.66 -25.84 -12.66
N LYS A 106 -9.69 -25.12 -13.25
CA LYS A 106 -9.04 -25.47 -14.53
C LYS A 106 -7.60 -25.97 -14.38
N ILE A 107 -6.93 -25.73 -13.24
CA ILE A 107 -5.53 -26.08 -13.03
C ILE A 107 -5.41 -27.32 -12.15
N ASN A 108 -5.09 -28.46 -12.76
CA ASN A 108 -4.67 -29.66 -12.03
C ASN A 108 -3.25 -29.47 -11.48
N SER A 109 -3.09 -29.53 -10.15
CA SER A 109 -1.80 -29.50 -9.47
C SER A 109 -1.86 -30.26 -8.16
N GLU A 110 -0.70 -30.64 -7.62
CA GLU A 110 -0.59 -31.28 -6.31
C GLU A 110 -1.25 -30.46 -5.19
N LEU A 111 -1.09 -29.13 -5.23
CA LEU A 111 -1.67 -28.23 -4.24
C LEU A 111 -3.18 -28.02 -4.45
N ASN A 112 -3.65 -27.98 -5.69
CA ASN A 112 -5.07 -27.94 -6.03
C ASN A 112 -5.79 -29.23 -5.59
N TYR A 113 -5.17 -30.39 -5.82
CA TYR A 113 -5.65 -31.68 -5.33
C TYR A 113 -5.76 -31.71 -3.80
N LEU A 114 -4.75 -31.20 -3.08
CA LEU A 114 -4.76 -31.15 -1.62
C LEU A 114 -5.84 -30.23 -1.02
N THR A 115 -6.34 -29.22 -1.76
CA THR A 115 -7.54 -28.45 -1.38
C THR A 115 -8.71 -29.37 -1.03
N SER A 116 -8.84 -30.50 -1.74
CA SER A 116 -9.98 -31.40 -1.59
C SER A 116 -10.04 -32.12 -0.23
N PHE A 117 -8.91 -32.20 0.48
CA PHE A 117 -8.76 -32.87 1.77
C PHE A 117 -9.14 -32.01 2.97
N PHE A 118 -9.53 -30.74 2.78
CA PHE A 118 -9.92 -29.85 3.87
C PHE A 118 -11.41 -29.52 3.84
N LYS A 119 -12.06 -29.59 5.02
CA LYS A 119 -13.47 -29.25 5.20
C LYS A 119 -13.80 -27.81 4.78
N ARG A 120 -12.83 -26.91 4.92
CA ARG A 120 -12.83 -25.51 4.44
C ARG A 120 -11.39 -25.10 4.15
N VAL A 121 -11.18 -24.24 3.16
CA VAL A 121 -9.90 -23.51 2.97
C VAL A 121 -10.19 -22.02 3.03
N HIS A 122 -9.50 -21.30 3.90
CA HIS A 122 -9.65 -19.86 4.14
C HIS A 122 -8.38 -19.13 3.74
N CYS A 123 -8.52 -17.86 3.34
CA CYS A 123 -7.39 -16.95 3.21
C CYS A 123 -7.68 -15.63 3.92
N VAL A 124 -6.80 -15.22 4.82
CA VAL A 124 -6.90 -13.93 5.53
C VAL A 124 -5.55 -13.24 5.49
N THR A 125 -5.52 -12.03 4.92
CA THR A 125 -4.29 -11.27 4.66
C THR A 125 -4.34 -9.89 5.30
N PHE A 126 -3.17 -9.34 5.62
CA PHE A 126 -3.03 -8.10 6.39
C PHE A 126 -2.09 -7.12 5.67
N GLY A 127 -2.59 -5.96 5.24
CA GLY A 127 -1.79 -4.97 4.51
C GLY A 127 -1.22 -5.50 3.19
N ALA A 128 -1.88 -6.48 2.56
CA ALA A 128 -1.40 -7.09 1.33
C ALA A 128 -1.49 -6.09 0.15
N PRO A 129 -0.41 -5.88 -0.63
CA PRO A 129 -0.44 -5.04 -1.80
C PRO A 129 -1.28 -5.65 -2.95
N PRO A 130 -1.65 -4.85 -3.96
CA PRO A 130 -2.34 -5.34 -5.16
C PRO A 130 -1.63 -6.50 -5.86
N VAL A 131 -2.40 -7.45 -6.39
CA VAL A 131 -1.88 -8.72 -6.95
C VAL A 131 -2.28 -9.00 -8.40
N THR A 132 -3.47 -8.61 -8.83
CA THR A 132 -4.10 -9.04 -10.11
C THR A 132 -4.87 -7.89 -10.75
N LEU A 133 -5.01 -7.83 -12.08
CA LEU A 133 -5.79 -6.77 -12.75
C LEU A 133 -7.22 -6.64 -12.20
N TYR A 134 -7.93 -7.76 -12.11
CA TYR A 134 -9.26 -7.87 -11.52
C TYR A 134 -9.16 -8.49 -10.13
N PRO A 135 -9.95 -8.04 -9.12
CA PRO A 135 -9.86 -8.55 -7.75
C PRO A 135 -10.10 -10.05 -7.68
N LEU A 136 -9.20 -10.81 -7.05
CA LEU A 136 -9.43 -12.23 -6.77
C LEU A 136 -10.57 -12.38 -5.74
N LYS A 137 -11.61 -13.13 -6.10
CA LYS A 137 -12.80 -13.38 -5.27
C LYS A 137 -12.80 -14.82 -4.75
N LYS A 138 -13.55 -15.07 -3.68
CA LYS A 138 -13.87 -16.44 -3.21
C LYS A 138 -14.79 -17.12 -4.24
N PRO A 139 -14.52 -18.36 -4.70
CA PRO A 139 -15.44 -19.08 -5.59
C PRO A 139 -16.85 -19.21 -5.02
N ASP A 140 -17.87 -19.15 -5.87
CA ASP A 140 -19.27 -19.26 -5.47
C ASP A 140 -19.80 -20.72 -5.46
N ASP A 141 -18.89 -21.68 -5.61
CA ASP A 141 -19.15 -23.10 -5.40
C ASP A 141 -19.75 -23.37 -4.00
N LYS A 142 -20.81 -24.19 -3.96
CA LYS A 142 -21.45 -24.72 -2.76
C LYS A 142 -20.47 -25.43 -1.82
N ARG A 143 -19.37 -26.01 -2.32
CA ARG A 143 -18.28 -26.57 -1.50
C ARG A 143 -17.60 -25.49 -0.66
N HIS A 144 -17.25 -24.37 -1.29
CA HIS A 144 -16.48 -23.28 -0.70
C HIS A 144 -17.34 -22.16 -0.11
N ARG A 145 -18.67 -22.29 -0.07
CA ARG A 145 -19.59 -21.30 0.53
C ARG A 145 -19.31 -20.94 2.00
N LYS A 146 -18.65 -21.83 2.77
CA LYS A 146 -18.23 -21.59 4.17
C LYS A 146 -16.74 -21.23 4.32
N SER A 147 -16.01 -21.09 3.21
CA SER A 147 -14.67 -20.50 3.18
C SER A 147 -14.73 -18.99 3.31
N LEU A 148 -13.69 -18.40 3.89
CA LEU A 148 -13.50 -16.96 4.02
C LEU A 148 -12.31 -16.51 3.16
N PHE A 149 -12.44 -15.38 2.49
CA PHE A 149 -11.32 -14.73 1.78
C PHE A 149 -11.35 -13.23 2.07
N TYR A 150 -10.46 -12.77 2.94
CA TYR A 150 -10.45 -11.39 3.43
C TYR A 150 -9.08 -10.71 3.29
N GLY A 151 -9.11 -9.46 2.84
CA GLY A 151 -7.97 -8.54 2.87
C GLY A 151 -8.23 -7.44 3.90
N PHE A 152 -7.57 -7.53 5.05
CA PHE A 152 -7.63 -6.50 6.10
C PHE A 152 -6.63 -5.38 5.80
N ILE A 153 -7.12 -4.14 5.92
CA ILE A 153 -6.43 -2.90 5.58
C ILE A 153 -6.53 -1.98 6.79
N ASN A 154 -5.42 -1.51 7.35
CA ASN A 154 -5.46 -0.43 8.31
C ASN A 154 -5.71 0.90 7.57
N GLU A 155 -6.65 1.70 8.06
CA GLU A 155 -6.73 3.10 7.67
C GLU A 155 -5.39 3.78 7.94
N GLY A 156 -4.83 4.42 6.91
CA GLY A 156 -3.49 5.01 6.91
C GLY A 156 -2.38 4.13 6.31
N ASP A 157 -2.59 2.83 6.08
CA ASP A 157 -1.59 1.95 5.47
C ASP A 157 -1.48 2.17 3.93
N PRO A 158 -0.32 2.62 3.39
CA PRO A 158 -0.14 2.82 1.95
C PRO A 158 -0.08 1.51 1.13
N ILE A 159 0.24 0.36 1.75
CA ILE A 159 0.65 -0.85 1.01
C ILE A 159 -0.48 -1.50 0.20
N PRO A 160 -1.73 -1.60 0.68
CA PRO A 160 -2.88 -2.01 -0.13
C PRO A 160 -3.19 -1.14 -1.35
N ARG A 161 -2.54 0.04 -1.48
CA ARG A 161 -2.58 0.91 -2.67
C ARG A 161 -1.26 0.96 -3.45
N ALA A 162 -0.19 0.30 -2.99
CA ALA A 162 1.17 0.46 -3.52
C ALA A 162 1.38 -0.20 -4.89
N ASP A 163 0.84 0.42 -5.95
CA ASP A 163 1.27 0.21 -7.33
C ASP A 163 2.37 1.21 -7.73
N LYS A 164 3.03 1.00 -8.87
CA LYS A 164 4.22 1.76 -9.33
C LYS A 164 3.96 3.26 -9.41
N SER A 165 2.76 3.65 -9.80
CA SER A 165 2.24 5.02 -9.84
C SER A 165 2.14 5.62 -8.44
N VAL A 166 1.43 4.94 -7.53
CA VAL A 166 1.22 5.37 -6.13
C VAL A 166 2.53 5.45 -5.37
N LEU A 167 3.37 4.42 -5.47
CA LEU A 167 4.68 4.34 -4.83
C LEU A 167 5.62 5.46 -5.31
N LYS A 168 5.73 5.68 -6.63
CA LYS A 168 6.51 6.79 -7.19
C LYS A 168 5.98 8.15 -6.73
N SER A 169 4.67 8.29 -6.58
CA SER A 169 4.05 9.50 -6.04
C SER A 169 4.43 9.69 -4.57
N LEU A 170 4.16 8.70 -3.70
CA LEU A 170 4.46 8.76 -2.26
C LEU A 170 5.95 9.04 -1.98
N LEU A 171 6.88 8.42 -2.72
CA LEU A 171 8.31 8.72 -2.61
C LEU A 171 8.63 10.19 -2.97
N LYS A 172 7.92 10.77 -3.95
CA LYS A 172 8.02 12.21 -4.25
C LYS A 172 7.45 13.07 -3.12
N LEU A 173 6.40 12.64 -2.39
CA LEU A 173 5.89 13.37 -1.23
C LEU A 173 6.92 13.42 -0.10
N TYR A 174 7.44 12.25 0.30
CA TYR A 174 8.41 12.16 1.40
C TYR A 174 9.75 12.86 1.10
N ALA A 175 10.09 13.02 -0.19
CA ALA A 175 11.24 13.78 -0.65
C ALA A 175 10.94 15.27 -0.95
N SER A 176 9.68 15.71 -0.86
CA SER A 176 9.31 17.12 -1.03
C SER A 176 9.45 17.86 0.31
N PRO A 177 9.94 19.11 0.34
CA PRO A 177 9.92 19.91 1.55
C PRO A 177 8.47 20.14 2.01
N ALA A 178 8.27 20.23 3.32
CA ALA A 178 6.97 20.60 3.88
C ALA A 178 6.52 21.97 3.31
N PRO A 179 5.24 22.15 2.96
CA PRO A 179 4.76 23.44 2.46
C PRO A 179 5.02 24.55 3.48
N VAL A 180 5.85 25.52 3.12
CA VAL A 180 6.02 26.74 3.90
C VAL A 180 4.69 27.50 3.91
N ALA A 181 4.05 27.54 5.09
CA ALA A 181 2.83 28.32 5.28
C ALA A 181 3.16 29.80 5.00
N VAL A 182 2.52 30.38 3.99
CA VAL A 182 2.77 31.76 3.56
C VAL A 182 2.04 32.70 4.52
N SER A 183 2.64 32.92 5.69
CA SER A 183 2.16 33.84 6.72
C SER A 183 2.27 35.28 6.21
N ASN A 184 1.16 35.81 5.69
CA ASN A 184 1.01 37.19 5.17
C ASN A 184 1.06 38.25 6.30
N ILE A 185 2.19 38.32 7.00
CA ILE A 185 2.44 39.21 8.16
C ILE A 185 3.65 40.14 7.89
N ALA A 186 4.52 39.78 6.95
CA ALA A 186 5.81 40.44 6.69
C ALA A 186 5.77 41.61 5.68
N SER A 187 4.70 42.42 5.66
CA SER A 187 4.54 43.54 4.70
C SER A 187 4.32 44.93 5.33
N THR A 188 4.27 45.04 6.67
CA THR A 188 3.87 46.30 7.36
C THR A 188 5.00 46.97 8.15
N ILE A 189 6.21 46.37 8.25
CA ILE A 189 7.28 46.86 9.14
C ILE A 189 8.65 46.99 8.42
N THR A 190 8.69 47.80 7.37
CA THR A 190 9.95 48.30 6.75
C THR A 190 9.82 49.75 6.26
N SER A 191 9.07 50.56 7.02
CA SER A 191 9.21 52.02 7.04
C SER A 191 9.78 52.42 8.40
N MET A 192 10.70 53.38 8.42
CA MET A 192 11.75 53.56 9.44
C MET A 192 12.76 52.38 9.43
N SER A 193 14.08 52.57 9.45
CA SER A 193 14.87 53.77 9.80
C SER A 193 16.06 53.98 8.86
N LYS A 194 16.43 55.24 8.60
CA LYS A 194 17.75 55.60 8.02
C LYS A 194 18.77 55.87 9.12
N PRO A 195 20.00 55.35 9.00
CA PRO A 195 21.19 55.99 9.57
C PRO A 195 22.00 56.67 8.46
N ASN A 196 22.24 57.98 8.58
CA ASN A 196 23.31 58.65 7.82
C ASN A 196 24.63 58.44 8.57
N LEU A 197 25.67 57.95 7.89
CA LEU A 197 27.08 58.11 8.30
C LEU A 197 27.94 58.35 7.06
N ARG A 198 29.12 58.97 7.24
CA ARG A 198 29.87 59.67 6.18
C ARG A 198 31.08 58.88 5.68
N ASP A 199 31.39 59.08 4.40
CA ASP A 199 32.68 58.80 3.73
C ASP A 199 33.82 59.64 4.38
N PRO A 200 35.09 59.18 4.37
CA PRO A 200 36.02 59.82 3.42
C PRO A 200 37.17 58.94 2.86
N SER A 201 37.16 58.75 1.54
CA SER A 201 38.24 59.18 0.60
C SER A 201 39.52 58.33 0.34
N GLN A 202 39.85 58.23 -0.96
CA GLN A 202 41.18 58.14 -1.62
C GLN A 202 42.14 56.94 -1.40
N SER A 203 42.33 56.12 -2.46
CA SER A 203 43.57 56.06 -3.29
C SER A 203 43.54 54.89 -4.30
N SER A 204 44.37 54.89 -5.36
CA SER A 204 44.43 53.84 -6.42
C SER A 204 45.63 54.02 -7.40
N PRO A 205 45.94 53.13 -8.38
CA PRO A 205 45.48 51.75 -8.65
C PRO A 205 46.62 50.68 -8.46
N PRO A 206 47.44 50.14 -9.42
CA PRO A 206 47.47 50.09 -10.90
C PRO A 206 47.74 48.70 -11.59
N LYS A 207 46.80 48.22 -12.43
CA LYS A 207 46.99 47.55 -13.75
C LYS A 207 47.73 46.17 -13.92
N THR A 208 46.99 45.18 -14.44
CA THR A 208 47.29 44.35 -15.67
C THR A 208 46.01 43.61 -16.11
N LYS A 209 45.40 43.86 -17.30
CA LYS A 209 45.73 43.48 -18.70
C LYS A 209 45.45 42.03 -19.13
N SER A 210 44.23 41.74 -19.61
CA SER A 210 43.93 40.90 -20.82
C SER A 210 42.43 41.02 -21.18
N LYS A 211 42.02 41.73 -22.24
CA LYS A 211 41.73 41.22 -23.60
C LYS A 211 40.77 40.01 -23.67
N TYR A 212 39.49 40.27 -24.01
CA TYR A 212 38.85 39.87 -25.28
C TYR A 212 37.54 40.66 -25.50
N GLY A 213 37.27 41.08 -26.74
CA GLY A 213 35.93 41.47 -27.23
C GLY A 213 35.25 40.28 -27.92
N PHE A 214 33.99 40.31 -28.35
CA PHE A 214 33.18 41.44 -28.86
C PHE A 214 31.78 41.54 -28.21
N ALA A 215 31.00 42.55 -28.60
CA ALA A 215 29.72 42.91 -27.97
C ALA A 215 28.55 43.04 -28.97
N GLN A 216 27.32 42.82 -28.49
CA GLN A 216 26.02 43.33 -28.99
C GLN A 216 24.94 43.04 -27.91
N ARG A 217 23.84 43.78 -27.74
CA ARG A 217 23.52 45.19 -28.04
C ARG A 217 22.28 45.56 -27.19
N LEU A 218 22.33 46.65 -26.42
CA LEU A 218 21.17 47.09 -25.61
C LEU A 218 20.09 47.75 -26.47
N SER A 219 18.83 47.49 -26.15
CA SER A 219 17.66 48.25 -26.61
C SER A 219 16.68 48.48 -25.44
N ARG A 220 15.94 49.60 -25.49
CA ARG A 220 15.05 50.06 -24.41
C ARG A 220 13.82 50.76 -24.97
N PRO A 221 12.62 50.34 -24.55
CA PRO A 221 11.57 51.23 -24.06
C PRO A 221 11.14 50.80 -22.63
N SER A 222 10.88 51.64 -21.63
CA SER A 222 10.31 52.99 -21.50
C SER A 222 8.76 53.03 -21.38
N LYS A 223 8.32 53.76 -20.33
CA LYS A 223 6.94 54.21 -20.00
C LYS A 223 5.85 53.16 -19.67
N SER A 224 5.66 52.98 -18.36
CA SER A 224 4.38 53.14 -17.64
C SER A 224 3.04 52.80 -18.32
N SER A 225 2.30 51.86 -17.72
CA SER A 225 0.88 52.03 -17.42
C SER A 225 0.61 51.62 -15.98
N LEU A 226 -0.26 52.34 -15.27
CA LEU A 226 -0.87 51.84 -14.04
C LEU A 226 -2.09 51.02 -14.48
N GLN A 227 -2.16 49.75 -14.08
CA GLN A 227 -3.42 49.00 -14.09
C GLN A 227 -3.78 48.63 -12.66
N THR A 228 -4.91 49.17 -12.20
CA THR A 228 -5.53 48.90 -10.91
C THR A 228 -6.21 47.53 -10.94
N ASN A 229 -5.42 46.46 -10.88
CA ASN A 229 -5.97 45.12 -10.73
C ASN A 229 -6.51 44.96 -9.30
N THR A 230 -7.82 44.78 -9.22
CA THR A 230 -8.58 44.53 -7.99
C THR A 230 -7.98 43.37 -7.21
N SER A 231 -7.95 43.51 -5.88
CA SER A 231 -7.48 42.47 -4.96
C SER A 231 -8.44 41.29 -4.93
N SER A 232 -8.28 40.35 -5.86
CA SER A 232 -8.84 39.01 -5.71
C SER A 232 -8.14 38.32 -4.55
N SER A 233 -8.88 38.06 -3.47
CA SER A 233 -8.39 37.28 -2.34
C SER A 233 -8.15 35.83 -2.79
N THR A 234 -6.91 35.52 -3.16
CA THR A 234 -6.49 34.14 -3.45
C THR A 234 -6.55 33.32 -2.17
N SER A 235 -7.69 32.67 -1.94
CA SER A 235 -7.81 31.59 -0.98
C SER A 235 -6.72 30.56 -1.32
N SER A 236 -5.81 30.33 -0.37
CA SER A 236 -4.68 29.43 -0.56
C SER A 236 -5.19 27.99 -0.61
N THR A 237 -5.52 27.53 -1.81
CA THR A 237 -5.92 26.16 -2.06
C THR A 237 -4.81 25.23 -1.59
N LEU A 238 -5.13 24.35 -0.64
CA LEU A 238 -4.19 23.34 -0.16
C LEU A 238 -3.69 22.51 -1.35
N PRO A 239 -2.40 22.12 -1.39
CA PRO A 239 -1.82 21.44 -2.54
C PRO A 239 -2.55 20.14 -2.84
N ALA A 240 -3.33 20.14 -3.92
CA ALA A 240 -4.17 19.01 -4.30
C ALA A 240 -3.30 17.81 -4.70
N TRP A 241 -3.44 16.70 -3.99
CA TRP A 241 -2.74 15.46 -4.30
C TRP A 241 -3.48 14.67 -5.39
N PRO A 242 -2.92 14.51 -6.60
CA PRO A 242 -3.55 13.69 -7.63
C PRO A 242 -3.49 12.22 -7.23
N ILE A 243 -4.65 11.59 -7.02
CA ILE A 243 -4.78 10.16 -6.69
C ILE A 243 -4.25 9.33 -7.88
N PRO A 244 -3.13 8.59 -7.75
CA PRO A 244 -2.59 7.85 -8.88
C PRO A 244 -3.42 6.60 -9.14
N ALA A 245 -3.77 6.37 -10.41
CA ALA A 245 -4.45 5.15 -10.83
C ALA A 245 -3.57 3.92 -10.59
N CYS A 246 -4.14 2.84 -10.06
CA CYS A 246 -3.47 1.53 -9.98
C CYS A 246 -3.96 0.61 -11.10
N THR A 247 -3.04 -0.14 -11.66
CA THR A 247 -3.29 -1.16 -12.68
C THR A 247 -3.84 -2.45 -12.08
N LEU A 248 -3.36 -2.82 -10.89
CA LEU A 248 -3.76 -4.01 -10.15
C LEU A 248 -4.78 -3.69 -9.04
N SER A 249 -5.44 -4.74 -8.55
CA SER A 249 -6.39 -4.81 -7.43
C SER A 249 -5.84 -5.64 -6.26
N PRO A 250 -6.21 -5.33 -5.01
CA PRO A 250 -6.07 -6.26 -3.88
C PRO A 250 -7.03 -7.47 -4.02
N ALA A 251 -6.89 -8.43 -3.11
CA ALA A 251 -7.59 -9.71 -3.18
C ALA A 251 -8.47 -10.00 -1.95
N GLY A 252 -9.52 -10.81 -2.16
CA GLY A 252 -10.55 -11.10 -1.18
C GLY A 252 -11.58 -9.99 -1.04
N ARG A 253 -12.53 -10.17 -0.11
CA ARG A 253 -13.42 -9.08 0.34
C ARG A 253 -12.61 -8.17 1.27
N LEU A 254 -12.59 -6.87 0.97
CA LEU A 254 -11.73 -5.90 1.64
C LEU A 254 -12.40 -5.41 2.94
N VAL A 255 -11.61 -5.29 4.00
CA VAL A 255 -12.07 -4.86 5.32
C VAL A 255 -11.12 -3.79 5.85
N VAL A 256 -11.59 -2.55 5.92
CA VAL A 256 -10.82 -1.42 6.46
C VAL A 256 -11.03 -1.33 7.97
N LEU A 257 -9.92 -1.38 8.71
CA LEU A 257 -9.80 -1.14 10.14
C LEU A 257 -9.53 0.35 10.35
N ARG A 258 -10.60 1.12 10.54
CA ARG A 258 -10.60 2.58 10.67
C ARG A 258 -10.96 3.05 12.08
N GLN A 259 -10.60 4.27 12.42
CA GLN A 259 -11.13 4.92 13.62
C GLN A 259 -12.64 5.14 13.47
N ARG A 260 -13.40 4.86 14.53
CA ARG A 260 -14.84 5.10 14.56
C ARG A 260 -15.15 6.58 14.41
N VAL A 261 -16.07 6.89 13.47
CA VAL A 261 -16.51 8.26 13.20
C VAL A 261 -17.05 8.90 14.48
N GLY A 262 -16.55 10.10 14.80
CA GLY A 262 -16.91 10.84 16.03
C GLY A 262 -16.13 10.44 17.29
N SER A 263 -15.41 9.32 17.27
CA SER A 263 -14.57 8.90 18.40
C SER A 263 -13.26 9.71 18.45
N ARG A 264 -12.84 10.12 19.65
CA ARG A 264 -11.56 10.82 19.87
C ARG A 264 -10.41 9.88 20.24
N VAL A 265 -10.66 8.58 20.31
CA VAL A 265 -9.68 7.55 20.72
C VAL A 265 -9.18 6.81 19.49
N GLU A 266 -7.88 6.91 19.17
CA GLU A 266 -7.27 6.23 18.00
C GLU A 266 -7.43 4.70 18.01
N ASP A 267 -7.67 4.10 19.18
CA ASP A 267 -7.86 2.65 19.37
C ASP A 267 -9.32 2.18 19.31
N ASP A 268 -10.30 3.09 19.23
CA ASP A 268 -11.72 2.76 18.98
C ASP A 268 -11.91 2.44 17.49
N ILE A 269 -11.45 1.25 17.13
CA ILE A 269 -11.43 0.76 15.75
C ILE A 269 -12.70 -0.01 15.41
N GLU A 270 -13.22 0.26 14.22
CA GLU A 270 -14.27 -0.53 13.58
C GLU A 270 -13.80 -1.13 12.26
N ALA A 271 -14.39 -2.27 11.90
CA ALA A 271 -14.10 -3.02 10.69
C ALA A 271 -15.22 -2.81 9.65
N VAL A 272 -14.92 -2.07 8.57
CA VAL A 272 -15.88 -1.71 7.53
C VAL A 272 -15.54 -2.44 6.24
N THR A 273 -16.53 -3.07 5.60
CA THR A 273 -16.33 -3.64 4.25
C THR A 273 -16.27 -2.52 3.22
N VAL A 274 -15.30 -2.58 2.32
CA VAL A 274 -15.22 -1.71 1.13
C VAL A 274 -15.07 -2.55 -0.14
N ASP A 275 -15.39 -1.95 -1.28
CA ASP A 275 -15.01 -2.47 -2.59
C ASP A 275 -13.70 -1.84 -3.10
N ASP A 276 -13.18 -2.37 -4.21
CA ASP A 276 -11.94 -1.90 -4.82
C ASP A 276 -12.09 -0.51 -5.47
N GLU A 277 -13.29 -0.12 -5.92
CA GLU A 277 -13.52 1.20 -6.53
C GLU A 277 -13.48 2.32 -5.46
N MET A 278 -14.03 2.06 -4.28
CA MET A 278 -13.90 2.93 -3.11
C MET A 278 -12.46 3.02 -2.63
N LEU A 279 -11.74 1.88 -2.55
CA LEU A 279 -10.33 1.89 -2.17
C LEU A 279 -9.46 2.64 -3.21
N ARG A 280 -9.79 2.57 -4.51
CA ARG A 280 -9.11 3.33 -5.57
C ARG A 280 -9.21 4.86 -5.41
N LYS A 281 -10.22 5.35 -4.71
CA LYS A 281 -10.47 6.79 -4.47
C LYS A 281 -9.70 7.35 -3.26
N VAL A 282 -8.90 6.54 -2.56
CA VAL A 282 -8.06 6.99 -1.46
C VAL A 282 -6.57 6.74 -1.70
N VAL A 283 -5.74 7.61 -1.12
CA VAL A 283 -4.29 7.41 -0.97
C VAL A 283 -3.99 7.54 0.51
N TYR A 284 -3.32 6.52 1.04
CA TYR A 284 -2.79 6.51 2.40
C TYR A 284 -1.26 6.68 2.36
N GLY A 285 -0.66 7.08 3.48
CA GLY A 285 0.76 7.47 3.54
C GLY A 285 1.42 7.33 4.92
N ASP A 286 0.80 6.62 5.87
CA ASP A 286 1.41 6.34 7.17
C ASP A 286 1.99 4.91 7.20
N LEU A 287 3.30 4.83 7.01
CA LEU A 287 4.07 3.57 7.06
C LEU A 287 4.03 2.91 8.46
N LEU A 288 3.67 3.62 9.52
CA LEU A 288 3.48 3.04 10.85
C LEU A 288 2.20 2.21 10.91
N LYS A 289 1.10 2.65 10.27
CA LYS A 289 -0.14 1.86 10.20
C LYS A 289 0.03 0.55 9.39
N HIS A 290 1.08 0.43 8.56
CA HIS A 290 1.42 -0.85 7.92
C HIS A 290 1.97 -1.91 8.90
N GLN A 291 2.50 -1.52 10.06
CA GLN A 291 3.21 -2.46 10.95
C GLN A 291 2.32 -3.61 11.41
N MET A 292 2.86 -4.84 11.40
CA MET A 292 2.16 -6.04 11.85
C MET A 292 1.65 -5.93 13.31
N ALA A 293 2.36 -5.19 14.17
CA ALA A 293 1.91 -4.90 15.53
C ALA A 293 0.64 -4.03 15.59
N VAL A 294 0.52 -3.04 14.70
CA VAL A 294 -0.69 -2.19 14.60
C VAL A 294 -1.86 -3.01 14.04
N TYR A 295 -1.63 -3.81 12.99
CA TYR A 295 -2.63 -4.79 12.52
C TYR A 295 -3.10 -5.70 13.66
N LYS A 296 -2.16 -6.34 14.37
CA LYS A 296 -2.48 -7.24 15.50
C LYS A 296 -3.37 -6.55 16.53
N LYS A 297 -2.94 -5.40 17.07
CA LYS A 297 -3.69 -4.63 18.08
C LYS A 297 -5.10 -4.25 17.59
N ARG A 298 -5.22 -3.73 16.36
CA ARG A 298 -6.51 -3.32 15.79
C ARG A 298 -7.46 -4.51 15.57
N ILE A 299 -6.94 -5.67 15.14
CA ILE A 299 -7.71 -6.91 14.98
C ILE A 299 -8.14 -7.48 16.33
N GLU A 300 -7.25 -7.51 17.32
CA GLU A 300 -7.56 -7.98 18.68
C GLU A 300 -8.65 -7.12 19.32
N ASN A 301 -8.56 -5.79 19.23
CA ASN A 301 -9.63 -4.89 19.70
C ASN A 301 -10.99 -5.20 19.05
N VAL A 302 -11.04 -5.37 17.72
CA VAL A 302 -12.30 -5.68 17.01
C VAL A 302 -12.81 -7.09 17.34
N ALA A 303 -11.93 -8.09 17.44
CA ALA A 303 -12.30 -9.47 17.76
C ALA A 303 -12.81 -9.62 19.19
N VAL A 304 -12.16 -8.99 20.17
CA VAL A 304 -12.62 -8.94 21.56
C VAL A 304 -14.00 -8.29 21.62
N ARG A 305 -14.19 -7.09 21.02
CA ARG A 305 -15.50 -6.42 20.95
C ARG A 305 -16.57 -7.30 20.32
N ALA A 306 -16.26 -8.02 19.25
CA ALA A 306 -17.22 -8.90 18.56
C ALA A 306 -17.64 -10.14 19.39
N VAL A 307 -16.89 -10.49 20.44
CA VAL A 307 -17.24 -11.57 21.37
C VAL A 307 -17.87 -11.03 22.67
N THR A 308 -17.40 -9.89 23.18
CA THR A 308 -17.90 -9.31 24.45
C THR A 308 -19.15 -8.43 24.29
N ALA A 309 -19.45 -7.93 23.09
CA ALA A 309 -20.63 -7.09 22.84
C ALA A 309 -21.94 -7.88 22.61
N ASN A 310 -21.97 -9.19 22.84
CA ASN A 310 -23.21 -9.97 22.89
C ASN A 310 -23.98 -9.66 24.18
N GLY A 311 -24.64 -8.51 24.20
CA GLY A 311 -25.42 -7.98 25.33
C GLY A 311 -26.42 -6.88 24.93
N CYS A 312 -26.78 -6.81 23.65
CA CYS A 312 -27.77 -5.92 23.05
C CYS A 312 -28.58 -6.71 22.01
#